data_AF-A0A8S3XSQ2-F1
#
_entry.id   AF-A0A8S3XSQ2-F1
#
_cell.length_a   1.000
_cell.length_b   1.000
_cell.length_c   1.000
_cell.angle_alpha   90.00
_cell.angle_beta   90.00
_cell.angle_gamma   90.00
#
_symmetry.space_group_name_H-M   'P 1'
#
loop_
_entity.id
_entity.type
_entity.pdbx_description
1 polymer ?
#
loop_
_entity_poly.entity_id
_entity_poly.type
_entity_poly.pdbx_seq_one_letter_code
_entity_poly.pdbx_strand_id
1 'polypeptide(L)'
;MHYFFAELEPSIPVTEQNLADRVRYIMRLKTFDDTELERLRREAIPSSNESAMAGDAAPHATDQHPHVEAAMDLPVVVDSNDDEIVSHKLEQMSSILDEANLETRSNPLENRPRLPRIPLSKRNRAVVRALNLMLVTYLEASRDLYETDSILFGAAVAVRRIIGAKLPMAGRATRQSSAIPAQRKRIEDRIATARALIGRLTSFRSGNNRPSMMRTVKMAFAGTNISLPQPDITQKLTVRIDDLNQKIAA
;
A
#
# COMPACT_ATOMS: atom_id res chain seq x y z
N MET A 1 -25.86 -1.06 7.08
CA MET A 1 -24.53 -1.62 6.77
C MET A 1 -23.72 -1.93 8.02
N HIS A 2 -23.51 -0.96 8.93
CA HIS A 2 -22.77 -1.21 10.18
C HIS A 2 -23.45 -2.27 11.08
N TYR A 3 -24.77 -2.19 11.23
CA TYR A 3 -25.55 -3.16 12.01
C TYR A 3 -25.41 -4.60 11.47
N PHE A 4 -25.62 -4.80 10.17
CA PHE A 4 -25.45 -6.11 9.51
C PHE A 4 -24.03 -6.66 9.64
N PHE A 5 -23.00 -5.80 9.55
CA PHE A 5 -21.62 -6.24 9.75
C PHE A 5 -21.36 -6.65 11.20
N ALA A 6 -21.88 -5.90 12.18
CA ALA A 6 -21.75 -6.23 13.59
C ALA A 6 -22.49 -7.53 13.97
N GLU A 7 -23.56 -7.85 13.26
CA GLU A 7 -24.33 -9.08 13.41
C GLU A 7 -23.62 -10.30 12.81
N LEU A 8 -22.99 -10.14 11.64
CA LEU A 8 -22.24 -11.21 10.97
C LEU A 8 -20.87 -11.46 11.61
N GLU A 9 -20.18 -10.41 12.06
CA GLU A 9 -18.81 -10.48 12.59
C GLU A 9 -18.68 -9.70 13.92
N PRO A 10 -19.30 -10.20 15.01
CA PRO A 10 -19.31 -9.50 16.30
C PRO A 10 -17.93 -9.45 16.97
N SER A 11 -16.97 -10.27 16.53
CA SER A 11 -15.60 -10.31 17.05
C SER A 11 -14.76 -9.10 16.63
N ILE A 12 -15.18 -8.37 15.60
CA ILE A 12 -14.45 -7.24 15.04
C ILE A 12 -15.17 -5.94 15.42
N PRO A 13 -14.67 -5.18 16.42
CA PRO A 13 -15.26 -3.90 16.76
C PRO A 13 -14.95 -2.88 15.66
N VAL A 14 -15.94 -2.58 14.83
CA VAL A 14 -15.85 -1.57 13.76
C VAL A 14 -16.84 -0.45 14.06
N THR A 15 -16.46 0.80 13.83
CA THR A 15 -17.39 1.95 13.88
C THR A 15 -17.98 2.20 12.49
N GLU A 16 -19.16 2.80 12.42
CA GLU A 16 -19.83 3.09 11.15
C GLU A 16 -18.94 3.89 10.19
N GLN A 17 -18.23 4.89 10.72
CA GLN A 17 -17.27 5.70 9.97
C GLN A 17 -16.10 4.85 9.41
N ASN A 18 -15.56 3.93 10.20
CA ASN A 18 -14.46 3.06 9.77
C ASN A 18 -14.90 2.14 8.61
N LEU A 19 -16.12 1.60 8.69
CA LEU A 19 -16.69 0.76 7.64
C LEU A 19 -16.88 1.56 6.35
N ALA A 20 -17.43 2.77 6.44
CA ALA A 20 -17.62 3.66 5.29
C ALA A 20 -16.29 4.02 4.61
N ASP A 21 -15.24 4.30 5.38
CA ASP A 21 -13.92 4.63 4.86
C ASP A 21 -13.26 3.43 4.15
N ARG A 22 -13.43 2.22 4.70
CA ARG A 22 -12.95 0.98 4.05
C ARG A 22 -13.66 0.71 2.73
N VAL A 23 -14.98 0.88 2.68
CA VAL A 23 -15.76 0.71 1.43
C VAL A 23 -15.28 1.71 0.38
N ARG A 24 -15.13 2.98 0.72
CA ARG A 24 -14.62 4.01 -0.20
C ARG A 24 -13.20 3.70 -0.68
N TYR A 25 -12.36 3.16 0.20
CA TYR A 25 -11.00 2.74 -0.14
C TYR A 25 -11.01 1.60 -1.15
N ILE A 26 -11.83 0.57 -0.95
CA ILE A 26 -11.98 -0.57 -1.86
C ILE A 26 -12.51 -0.11 -3.23
N MET A 27 -13.55 0.74 -3.24
CA MET A 27 -14.10 1.27 -4.50
C MET A 27 -13.08 2.09 -5.28
N ARG A 28 -12.23 2.87 -4.59
CA ARG A 28 -11.19 3.68 -5.23
C ARG A 28 -10.05 2.83 -5.81
N LEU A 29 -9.78 1.68 -5.20
CA LEU A 29 -8.75 0.75 -5.64
C LEU A 29 -9.10 0.01 -6.95
N LYS A 30 -10.37 0.06 -7.40
CA LYS A 30 -10.87 -0.67 -8.58
C LYS A 30 -10.47 -2.15 -8.58
N THR A 31 -10.49 -2.77 -7.39
CA THR A 31 -10.15 -4.19 -7.23
C THR A 31 -11.18 -5.13 -7.83
N PHE A 32 -12.40 -4.65 -8.06
CA PHE A 32 -13.48 -5.38 -8.69
C PHE A 32 -13.88 -4.65 -9.96
N ASP A 33 -14.09 -5.40 -11.03
CA ASP A 33 -14.71 -4.89 -12.25
C ASP A 33 -16.20 -4.58 -12.00
N ASP A 34 -16.81 -3.72 -12.83
CA ASP A 34 -18.21 -3.31 -12.66
C ASP A 34 -19.16 -4.52 -12.71
N THR A 35 -18.80 -5.53 -13.51
CA THR A 35 -19.52 -6.81 -13.61
C THR A 35 -19.45 -7.64 -12.33
N GLU A 36 -18.30 -7.68 -11.67
CA GLU A 36 -18.09 -8.37 -10.40
C GLU A 36 -18.80 -7.65 -9.25
N LEU A 37 -18.79 -6.31 -9.25
CA LEU A 37 -19.53 -5.50 -8.28
C LEU A 37 -21.04 -5.75 -8.39
N GLU A 38 -21.58 -5.84 -9.60
CA GLU A 38 -22.99 -6.16 -9.81
C GLU A 38 -23.34 -7.58 -9.39
N ARG A 39 -22.44 -8.54 -9.58
CA ARG A 39 -22.62 -9.90 -9.06
C ARG A 39 -22.66 -9.91 -7.54
N LEU A 40 -21.71 -9.24 -6.87
CA LEU A 40 -21.67 -9.12 -5.42
C LEU A 40 -22.90 -8.40 -4.85
N ARG A 41 -23.40 -7.36 -5.54
CA ARG A 41 -24.65 -6.69 -5.16
C ARG A 41 -25.85 -7.61 -5.23
N ARG A 42 -25.91 -8.47 -6.26
CA ARG A 42 -26.99 -9.48 -6.39
C ARG A 42 -26.91 -10.55 -5.30
N GLU A 43 -25.72 -10.94 -4.89
CA GLU A 43 -25.50 -11.94 -3.83
C GLU A 43 -25.76 -11.38 -2.43
N ALA A 44 -25.49 -10.09 -2.21
CA ALA A 44 -25.69 -9.42 -0.92
C ALA A 44 -27.15 -9.08 -0.60
N ILE A 45 -28.07 -9.20 -1.57
CA ILE A 45 -29.50 -9.11 -1.31
C ILE A 45 -29.98 -10.52 -0.96
N PRO A 46 -30.33 -10.81 0.30
CA PRO A 46 -30.92 -12.10 0.63
C PRO A 46 -32.24 -12.23 -0.13
N SER A 47 -32.47 -13.42 -0.72
CA SER A 47 -33.71 -13.80 -1.39
C SER A 47 -34.90 -13.68 -0.43
N SER A 48 -35.42 -12.46 -0.29
CA SER A 48 -36.73 -12.22 0.31
C SER A 48 -37.75 -12.36 -0.81
N ASN A 49 -38.69 -13.29 -0.58
CA ASN A 49 -39.69 -13.77 -1.51
C ASN A 49 -40.38 -12.67 -2.35
N GLU A 50 -40.81 -13.11 -3.52
CA GLU A 50 -41.58 -12.41 -4.55
C GLU A 50 -42.73 -11.53 -4.02
N SER A 51 -42.95 -10.46 -4.80
CA SER A 51 -44.22 -9.79 -5.08
C SER A 51 -44.57 -8.55 -4.26
N ALA A 52 -44.33 -7.37 -4.87
CA ALA A 52 -45.28 -6.25 -4.91
C ALA A 52 -44.91 -5.25 -6.03
N MET A 53 -45.48 -5.50 -7.20
CA MET A 53 -46.13 -4.54 -8.12
C MET A 53 -45.66 -3.06 -8.18
N ALA A 54 -45.17 -2.71 -9.37
CA ALA A 54 -45.61 -1.63 -10.27
C ALA A 54 -45.65 -0.16 -9.79
N GLY A 55 -44.95 0.70 -10.55
CA GLY A 55 -45.42 2.07 -10.83
C GLY A 55 -44.35 3.15 -10.91
N ASP A 56 -43.92 3.44 -12.14
CA ASP A 56 -44.11 4.75 -12.80
C ASP A 56 -42.88 5.63 -13.13
N ALA A 57 -42.95 6.11 -14.39
CA ALA A 57 -42.35 7.27 -15.03
C ALA A 57 -40.81 7.44 -15.17
N ALA A 58 -40.36 7.29 -16.44
CA ALA A 58 -39.18 7.96 -17.02
C ALA A 58 -39.47 9.48 -17.27
N PRO A 59 -38.52 10.37 -17.67
CA PRO A 59 -37.93 10.31 -19.04
C PRO A 59 -36.49 10.86 -19.27
N HIS A 60 -35.87 10.32 -20.34
CA HIS A 60 -34.97 10.87 -21.37
C HIS A 60 -33.90 11.96 -21.11
N ALA A 61 -32.65 11.69 -21.52
CA ALA A 61 -31.99 12.18 -22.76
C ALA A 61 -30.55 11.61 -22.84
N THR A 62 -30.24 10.67 -23.73
CA THR A 62 -29.73 10.78 -25.14
C THR A 62 -28.28 11.27 -25.27
N ASP A 63 -27.41 10.35 -25.70
CA ASP A 63 -26.40 10.48 -26.78
C ASP A 63 -25.82 9.07 -27.01
N GLN A 64 -26.31 8.25 -27.97
CA GLN A 64 -25.88 8.13 -29.38
C GLN A 64 -24.35 8.13 -29.52
N HIS A 65 -23.60 7.10 -29.96
CA HIS A 65 -23.70 6.02 -30.97
C HIS A 65 -22.44 5.10 -30.79
N PRO A 66 -22.16 4.08 -31.63
CA PRO A 66 -22.94 2.92 -32.05
C PRO A 66 -22.30 1.59 -31.59
N HIS A 67 -23.10 0.54 -31.67
CA HIS A 67 -22.70 -0.86 -31.64
C HIS A 67 -21.62 -1.13 -32.70
N VAL A 68 -20.45 -1.61 -32.28
CA VAL A 68 -19.58 -2.43 -33.12
C VAL A 68 -19.48 -3.78 -32.41
N GLU A 69 -20.25 -4.75 -32.88
CA GLU A 69 -19.88 -6.14 -32.70
C GLU A 69 -18.52 -6.34 -33.38
N ALA A 70 -17.47 -6.38 -32.57
CA ALA A 70 -16.21 -6.96 -32.98
C ALA A 70 -15.82 -7.93 -31.88
N ALA A 71 -15.97 -9.21 -32.19
CA ALA A 71 -15.18 -10.25 -31.57
C ALA A 71 -13.70 -9.86 -31.74
N MET A 72 -13.15 -9.18 -30.73
CA MET A 72 -11.71 -8.96 -30.63
C MET A 72 -11.18 -10.01 -29.68
N ASP A 73 -10.93 -11.17 -30.28
CA ASP A 73 -9.72 -11.94 -30.06
C ASP A 73 -8.59 -10.97 -29.64
N LEU A 74 -8.20 -11.04 -28.37
CA LEU A 74 -7.12 -10.20 -27.84
C LEU A 74 -5.87 -10.52 -28.67
N PRO A 75 -5.24 -9.52 -29.34
CA PRO A 75 -4.04 -9.79 -30.07
C PRO A 75 -2.98 -10.20 -29.06
N VAL A 76 -2.58 -11.45 -29.20
CA VAL A 76 -1.33 -12.03 -28.74
C VAL A 76 -0.22 -11.12 -29.27
N VAL A 77 0.13 -10.07 -28.53
CA VAL A 77 1.39 -9.35 -28.74
C VAL A 77 2.47 -10.20 -28.09
N VAL A 78 2.79 -11.30 -28.76
CA VAL A 78 4.02 -12.06 -28.55
C VAL A 78 5.14 -11.20 -29.10
N ASP A 79 5.87 -10.57 -28.19
CA ASP A 79 7.17 -9.99 -28.49
C ASP A 79 8.13 -11.18 -28.69
N SER A 80 8.22 -11.66 -29.95
CA SER A 80 8.84 -12.91 -30.38
C SER A 80 10.35 -13.06 -30.07
N ASN A 81 10.97 -12.07 -29.41
CA ASN A 81 12.41 -12.11 -29.09
C ASN A 81 12.72 -12.57 -27.65
N ASP A 82 11.74 -12.59 -26.74
CA ASP A 82 11.95 -13.04 -25.35
C ASP A 82 11.64 -14.54 -25.13
N ASP A 83 10.82 -15.16 -25.99
CA ASP A 83 10.41 -16.57 -25.85
C ASP A 83 11.53 -17.57 -26.20
N GLU A 84 12.42 -17.22 -27.13
CA GLU A 84 13.54 -18.08 -27.55
C GLU A 84 14.61 -18.21 -26.44
N ILE A 85 14.77 -17.17 -25.63
CA ILE A 85 15.68 -17.16 -24.47
C ILE A 85 15.11 -17.99 -23.32
N VAL A 86 13.79 -18.14 -23.21
CA VAL A 86 13.12 -18.89 -22.15
C VAL A 86 13.08 -20.38 -22.46
N SER A 87 12.91 -20.80 -23.72
CA SER A 87 12.83 -22.23 -24.07
C SER A 87 14.11 -23.00 -23.74
N HIS A 88 15.30 -22.48 -24.07
CA HIS A 88 16.59 -23.12 -23.70
C HIS A 88 16.93 -22.96 -22.21
N LYS A 89 16.23 -22.07 -21.49
CA LYS A 89 16.39 -21.89 -20.04
C LYS A 89 15.35 -22.65 -19.23
N LEU A 90 14.35 -23.25 -19.85
CA LEU A 90 13.26 -23.91 -19.14
C LEU A 90 13.75 -25.11 -18.32
N GLU A 91 14.62 -25.94 -18.91
CA GLU A 91 15.26 -27.06 -18.20
C GLU A 91 16.13 -26.59 -17.04
N GLN A 92 16.91 -25.52 -17.24
CA GLN A 92 17.70 -24.92 -16.17
C GLN A 92 16.80 -24.35 -15.06
N MET A 93 15.69 -23.72 -15.41
CA MET A 93 14.73 -23.18 -14.46
C MET A 93 14.02 -24.30 -13.68
N SER A 94 13.67 -25.40 -14.34
CA SER A 94 13.11 -26.60 -13.70
C SER A 94 14.11 -27.21 -12.72
N SER A 95 15.37 -27.38 -13.13
CA SER A 95 16.42 -27.93 -12.25
C SER A 95 16.66 -27.04 -11.03
N ILE A 96 16.69 -25.71 -11.20
CA ILE A 96 16.84 -24.76 -10.08
C ILE A 96 15.62 -24.80 -9.15
N LEU A 97 14.41 -24.99 -9.70
CA LEU A 97 13.19 -25.12 -8.92
C LEU A 97 13.20 -26.41 -8.09
N ASP A 98 13.60 -27.53 -8.68
CA ASP A 98 13.71 -28.82 -7.98
C ASP A 98 14.73 -28.77 -6.84
N GLU A 99 15.91 -28.18 -7.10
CA GLU A 99 16.94 -27.97 -6.08
C GLU A 99 16.43 -27.09 -4.93
N ALA A 100 15.76 -25.98 -5.27
CA ALA A 100 15.22 -25.05 -4.27
C ALA A 100 14.09 -25.69 -3.45
N ASN A 101 13.24 -26.51 -4.06
CA ASN A 101 12.18 -27.25 -3.38
C ASN A 101 12.75 -28.30 -2.44
N LEU A 102 13.79 -29.03 -2.85
CA LEU A 102 14.47 -30.02 -2.01
C LEU A 102 15.10 -29.37 -0.77
N GLU A 103 15.80 -28.25 -0.95
CA GLU A 103 16.40 -27.47 0.15
C GLU A 103 15.34 -26.84 1.07
N THR A 104 14.21 -26.43 0.53
CA THR A 104 13.13 -25.82 1.34
C THR A 104 12.41 -26.87 2.17
N ARG A 105 12.26 -28.09 1.67
CA ARG A 105 11.67 -29.21 2.41
C ARG A 105 12.55 -29.68 3.58
N SER A 106 13.86 -29.61 3.44
CA SER A 106 14.79 -29.95 4.53
C SER A 106 14.92 -28.86 5.61
N ASN A 107 14.41 -27.65 5.35
CA ASN A 107 14.48 -26.52 6.27
C ASN A 107 13.09 -26.16 6.86
N PRO A 108 12.89 -26.26 8.19
CA PRO A 108 11.63 -25.90 8.82
C PRO A 108 11.34 -24.40 8.69
N LEU A 109 10.04 -24.02 8.74
CA LEU A 109 9.54 -22.66 8.52
C LEU A 109 10.30 -21.59 9.32
N GLU A 110 10.62 -21.89 10.58
CA GLU A 110 11.28 -20.97 11.52
C GLU A 110 12.70 -20.56 11.07
N ASN A 111 13.36 -21.43 10.31
CA ASN A 111 14.75 -21.23 9.87
C ASN A 111 14.86 -20.63 8.47
N ARG A 112 13.73 -20.36 7.80
CA ARG A 112 13.72 -19.86 6.42
C ARG A 112 14.15 -18.38 6.38
N PRO A 113 15.14 -18.02 5.54
CA PRO A 113 15.58 -16.64 5.43
C PRO A 113 14.49 -15.77 4.79
N ARG A 114 14.37 -14.52 5.24
CA ARG A 114 13.48 -13.56 4.58
C ARG A 114 13.97 -13.28 3.17
N LEU A 115 13.08 -13.43 2.19
CA LEU A 115 13.35 -13.11 0.80
C LEU A 115 13.19 -11.60 0.58
N PRO A 116 14.24 -10.88 0.14
CA PRO A 116 14.08 -9.46 -0.16
C PRO A 116 13.10 -9.23 -1.31
N ARG A 117 12.66 -7.98 -1.48
CA ARG A 117 11.81 -7.62 -2.62
C ARG A 117 12.60 -7.70 -3.94
N ILE A 118 11.97 -8.25 -4.98
CA ILE A 118 12.52 -8.33 -6.33
C ILE A 118 12.07 -7.08 -7.11
N PRO A 119 12.98 -6.37 -7.82
CA PRO A 119 12.60 -5.24 -8.66
C PRO A 119 11.75 -5.71 -9.86
N LEU A 120 10.72 -4.94 -10.21
CA LEU A 120 9.79 -5.27 -11.29
C LEU A 120 10.34 -4.82 -12.66
N SER A 121 11.28 -5.59 -13.23
CA SER A 121 11.74 -5.42 -14.61
C SER A 121 10.95 -6.33 -15.58
N LYS A 122 10.93 -6.01 -16.88
CA LYS A 122 10.31 -6.88 -17.91
C LYS A 122 10.83 -8.32 -17.84
N ARG A 123 12.16 -8.47 -17.78
CA ARG A 123 12.86 -9.75 -17.62
C ARG A 123 12.45 -10.50 -16.34
N ASN A 124 12.42 -9.82 -15.19
CA ASN A 124 12.06 -10.47 -13.93
C ASN A 124 10.61 -10.95 -13.94
N ARG A 125 9.71 -10.19 -14.57
CA ARG A 125 8.31 -10.61 -14.77
C ARG A 125 8.19 -11.82 -15.69
N ALA A 126 9.01 -11.92 -16.73
CA ALA A 126 9.03 -13.08 -17.62
C ALA A 126 9.45 -14.35 -16.86
N VAL A 127 10.52 -14.27 -16.06
CA VAL A 127 10.99 -15.37 -15.20
C VAL A 127 9.91 -15.82 -14.21
N VAL A 128 9.25 -14.87 -13.53
CA VAL A 128 8.16 -15.19 -12.60
C VAL A 128 6.98 -15.86 -13.32
N ARG A 129 6.61 -15.38 -14.51
CA ARG A 129 5.53 -15.99 -15.29
C ARG A 129 5.87 -17.42 -15.70
N ALA A 130 7.07 -17.66 -16.22
CA ALA A 130 7.51 -19.00 -16.60
C ALA A 130 7.52 -19.98 -15.41
N LEU A 131 7.99 -19.54 -14.23
CA LEU A 131 7.91 -20.37 -13.02
C LEU A 131 6.49 -20.59 -12.53
N ASN A 132 5.61 -19.59 -12.58
CA ASN A 132 4.20 -19.78 -12.20
C ASN A 132 3.50 -20.83 -13.07
N LEU A 133 3.83 -20.92 -14.36
CA LEU A 133 3.31 -21.97 -15.24
C LEU A 133 3.80 -23.37 -14.82
N MET A 134 5.08 -23.48 -14.45
CA MET A 134 5.64 -24.75 -13.93
C MET A 134 5.03 -25.13 -12.58
N LEU A 135 4.75 -24.16 -11.71
CA LEU A 135 4.26 -24.45 -10.35
C LEU A 135 2.92 -25.15 -10.30
N VAL A 136 2.09 -25.03 -11.34
CA VAL A 136 0.78 -25.69 -11.39
C VAL A 136 0.92 -27.19 -11.13
N THR A 137 1.90 -27.85 -11.78
CA THR A 137 2.12 -29.30 -11.62
C THR A 137 2.61 -29.68 -10.22
N TYR A 138 3.46 -28.85 -9.60
CA TYR A 138 3.97 -29.09 -8.25
C TYR A 138 2.87 -28.90 -7.19
N LEU A 139 1.98 -27.92 -7.39
CA LEU A 139 0.88 -27.65 -6.48
C LEU A 139 -0.22 -28.69 -6.56
N GLU A 140 -0.51 -29.24 -7.75
CA GLU A 140 -1.43 -30.38 -7.91
C GLU A 140 -0.95 -31.63 -7.17
N ALA A 141 0.37 -31.82 -7.06
CA ALA A 141 0.97 -32.92 -6.31
C ALA A 141 1.06 -32.69 -4.79
N SER A 142 0.73 -31.48 -4.31
CA SER A 142 0.81 -31.10 -2.90
C SER A 142 -0.34 -31.71 -2.09
N ARG A 143 -0.04 -32.27 -0.91
CA ARG A 143 -1.04 -32.95 -0.07
C ARG A 143 -1.48 -32.14 1.14
N ASP A 144 -0.63 -31.24 1.61
CA ASP A 144 -0.89 -30.44 2.80
C ASP A 144 -0.47 -28.97 2.64
N LEU A 145 -0.85 -28.15 3.63
CA LEU A 145 -0.52 -26.72 3.63
C LEU A 145 0.99 -26.48 3.76
N TYR A 146 1.70 -27.37 4.45
CA TYR A 146 3.13 -27.25 4.71
C TYR A 146 3.95 -27.49 3.43
N GLU A 147 3.61 -28.51 2.67
CA GLU A 147 4.15 -28.83 1.34
C GLU A 147 3.86 -27.70 0.37
N THR A 148 2.63 -27.18 0.39
CA THR A 148 2.22 -26.04 -0.44
C THR A 148 3.07 -24.81 -0.15
N ASP A 149 3.22 -24.45 1.12
CA ASP A 149 4.08 -23.34 1.54
C ASP A 149 5.55 -23.58 1.16
N SER A 150 6.04 -24.81 1.33
CA SER A 150 7.42 -25.19 0.95
C SER A 150 7.65 -25.07 -0.55
N ILE A 151 6.68 -25.45 -1.38
CA ILE A 151 6.74 -25.32 -2.85
C ILE A 151 6.75 -23.84 -3.24
N LEU A 152 5.86 -23.03 -2.65
CA LEU A 152 5.78 -21.59 -2.93
C LEU A 152 7.05 -20.85 -2.51
N PHE A 153 7.60 -21.18 -1.34
CA PHE A 153 8.85 -20.61 -0.86
C PHE A 153 10.04 -21.05 -1.73
N GLY A 154 10.13 -22.34 -2.08
CA GLY A 154 11.15 -22.88 -2.98
C GLY A 154 11.10 -22.20 -4.35
N ALA A 155 9.91 -21.95 -4.88
CA ALA A 155 9.73 -21.19 -6.11
C ALA A 155 10.26 -19.75 -6.00
N ALA A 156 9.97 -19.06 -4.90
CA ALA A 156 10.44 -17.71 -4.68
C ALA A 156 11.99 -17.65 -4.53
N VAL A 157 12.59 -18.69 -3.94
CA VAL A 157 14.05 -18.88 -3.91
C VAL A 157 14.59 -19.12 -5.32
N ALA A 158 13.95 -19.98 -6.12
CA ALA A 158 14.33 -20.28 -7.50
C ALA A 158 14.32 -19.01 -8.38
N VAL A 159 13.25 -18.21 -8.31
CA VAL A 159 13.16 -16.91 -8.99
C VAL A 159 14.36 -16.03 -8.64
N ARG A 160 14.73 -15.95 -7.36
CA ARG A 160 15.88 -15.13 -6.92
C ARG A 160 17.21 -15.63 -7.44
N ARG A 161 17.41 -16.95 -7.47
CA ARG A 161 18.61 -17.59 -8.04
C ARG A 161 18.75 -17.26 -9.52
N ILE A 162 17.66 -17.41 -10.29
CA ILE A 162 17.65 -17.13 -11.73
C ILE A 162 17.89 -15.64 -12.04
N ILE A 163 17.39 -14.74 -11.19
CA ILE A 163 17.63 -13.30 -11.32
C ILE A 163 19.06 -12.91 -10.86
N GLY A 164 19.77 -13.78 -10.16
CA GLY A 164 21.09 -13.50 -9.58
C GLY A 164 21.03 -12.58 -8.36
N ALA A 165 19.87 -12.48 -7.70
CA ALA A 165 19.70 -11.64 -6.51
C ALA A 165 20.19 -12.39 -5.27
N LYS A 166 21.32 -11.95 -4.69
CA LYS A 166 21.90 -12.54 -3.47
C LYS A 166 20.84 -12.67 -2.37
N LEU A 167 20.62 -13.89 -1.87
CA LEU A 167 19.87 -14.08 -0.64
C LEU A 167 20.73 -13.60 0.53
N PRO A 168 20.15 -12.90 1.52
CA PRO A 168 20.85 -12.68 2.78
C PRO A 168 21.11 -14.06 3.41
N MET A 169 22.38 -14.34 3.73
CA MET A 169 22.78 -15.58 4.42
C MET A 169 21.90 -15.79 5.66
N ALA A 170 21.41 -17.02 5.84
CA ALA A 170 20.71 -17.42 7.06
C ALA A 170 21.58 -17.03 8.27
N GLY A 171 21.04 -16.20 9.16
CA GLY A 171 21.76 -15.67 10.33
C GLY A 171 22.20 -14.20 10.24
N ARG A 172 22.22 -13.57 9.04
CA ARG A 172 22.31 -12.10 8.94
C ARG A 172 20.91 -11.51 8.95
N ALA A 173 20.28 -11.51 10.12
CA ALA A 173 19.18 -10.61 10.39
C ALA A 173 19.67 -9.20 10.08
N THR A 174 19.23 -8.62 8.96
CA THR A 174 19.36 -7.18 8.72
C THR A 174 18.74 -6.54 9.95
N ARG A 175 19.57 -5.84 10.74
CA ARG A 175 19.16 -5.23 12.01
C ARG A 175 17.79 -4.62 11.79
N GLN A 176 16.80 -5.09 12.54
CA GLN A 176 15.50 -4.46 12.58
C GLN A 176 15.77 -3.05 13.11
N SER A 177 15.93 -2.07 12.21
CA SER A 177 15.69 -0.69 12.59
C SER A 177 14.26 -0.73 13.12
N SER A 178 14.09 -0.40 14.39
CA SER A 178 12.79 -0.19 14.99
C SER A 178 12.12 0.89 14.15
N ALA A 179 11.38 0.45 13.14
CA ALA A 179 10.80 1.33 12.14
C ALA A 179 9.72 2.12 12.85
N ILE A 180 10.09 3.31 13.33
CA ILE A 180 9.17 4.24 13.97
C ILE A 180 8.04 4.47 12.96
N PRO A 181 6.77 4.20 13.32
CA PRO A 181 5.67 4.43 12.41
C PRO A 181 5.72 5.85 11.84
N ALA A 182 5.48 6.00 10.53
CA ALA A 182 5.62 7.28 9.85
C ALA A 182 4.79 8.39 10.51
N GLN A 183 3.62 8.05 11.07
CA GLN A 183 2.78 8.97 11.83
C GLN A 183 3.45 9.47 13.10
N ARG A 184 4.08 8.57 13.88
CA ARG A 184 4.84 8.94 15.08
C ARG A 184 5.98 9.88 14.74
N LYS A 185 6.76 9.55 13.70
CA LYS A 185 7.85 10.42 13.23
C LYS A 185 7.35 11.81 12.83
N ARG A 186 6.23 11.89 12.10
CA ARG A 186 5.62 13.18 11.70
C ARG A 186 5.20 14.03 12.91
N ILE A 187 4.66 13.42 13.96
CA ILE A 187 4.26 14.14 15.18
C ILE A 187 5.51 14.64 15.91
N GLU A 188 6.52 13.78 16.11
CA GLU A 188 7.79 14.14 16.73
C GLU A 188 8.48 15.28 15.98
N ASP A 189 8.54 15.23 14.65
CA ASP A 189 9.12 16.27 13.80
C ASP A 189 8.35 17.61 13.94
N ARG A 190 7.02 17.57 14.02
CA ARG A 190 6.19 18.78 14.23
C ARG A 190 6.43 19.41 15.59
N ILE A 191 6.51 18.60 16.65
CA ILE A 191 6.82 19.05 18.01
C ILE A 191 8.23 19.66 18.05
N ALA A 192 9.23 19.00 17.48
CA ALA A 192 10.61 19.50 17.43
C ALA A 192 10.69 20.85 16.70
N THR A 193 10.01 20.97 15.57
CA THR A 193 9.94 22.22 14.80
C THR A 193 9.27 23.34 15.60
N ALA A 194 8.17 23.06 16.29
CA ALA A 194 7.47 24.03 17.13
C ALA A 194 8.35 24.51 18.31
N ARG A 195 9.04 23.59 19.00
CA ARG A 195 10.00 23.92 20.07
C ARG A 195 11.15 24.80 19.56
N ALA A 196 11.70 24.48 18.40
CA ALA A 196 12.74 25.28 17.77
C ALA A 196 12.25 26.70 17.44
N LEU A 197 11.01 26.83 16.95
CA LEU A 197 10.41 28.12 16.66
C LEU A 197 10.18 28.95 17.94
N ILE A 198 9.65 28.33 19.00
CA ILE A 198 9.50 28.98 20.32
C ILE A 198 10.84 29.53 20.79
N GLY A 199 11.90 28.72 20.76
CA GLY A 199 13.24 29.14 21.18
C GLY A 199 13.76 30.36 20.39
N ARG A 200 13.49 30.41 19.08
CA ARG A 200 13.84 31.56 18.24
C ARG A 200 13.02 32.81 18.56
N LEU A 201 11.71 32.68 18.77
CA LEU A 201 10.83 33.80 19.14
C LEU A 201 11.21 34.36 20.52
N THR A 202 11.51 33.49 21.50
CA THR A 202 12.00 33.89 22.82
C THR A 202 13.35 34.59 22.73
N SER A 203 14.28 34.08 21.92
CA SER A 203 15.58 34.73 21.70
C SER A 203 15.45 36.12 21.08
N PHE A 204 14.54 36.27 20.12
CA PHE A 204 14.22 37.57 19.53
C PHE A 204 13.61 38.53 20.56
N ARG A 205 12.69 38.04 21.41
CA ARG A 205 12.11 38.82 22.53
C ARG A 205 13.18 39.32 23.51
N SER A 206 14.23 38.53 23.74
CA SER A 206 15.38 38.92 24.58
C SER A 206 16.36 39.89 23.91
N GLY A 207 16.07 40.40 22.71
CA GLY A 207 16.87 41.42 22.02
C GLY A 207 17.81 40.89 20.93
N ASN A 208 17.75 39.60 20.57
CA ASN A 208 18.56 39.05 19.48
C ASN A 208 17.96 39.38 18.10
N ASN A 209 18.34 40.53 17.55
CA ASN A 209 17.81 41.06 16.30
C ASN A 209 18.67 40.75 15.06
N ARG A 210 19.44 39.65 15.06
CA ARG A 210 20.22 39.26 13.87
C ARG A 210 19.32 39.11 12.64
N PRO A 211 19.78 39.44 11.42
CA PRO A 211 18.96 39.36 10.20
C PRO A 211 18.31 38.00 9.94
N SER A 212 19.03 36.91 10.26
CA SER A 212 18.50 35.54 10.19
C SER A 212 17.34 35.29 11.16
N MET A 213 17.41 35.87 12.36
CA MET A 213 16.34 35.82 13.35
C MET A 213 15.13 36.61 12.87
N MET A 214 15.33 37.84 12.38
CA MET A 214 14.26 38.66 11.81
C MET A 214 13.54 37.96 10.64
N ARG A 215 14.28 37.28 9.75
CA ARG A 215 13.68 36.48 8.67
C ARG A 215 12.81 35.36 9.23
N THR A 216 13.29 34.65 10.25
CA THR A 216 12.50 33.60 10.92
C THR A 216 11.24 34.17 11.56
N VAL A 217 11.34 35.28 12.29
CA VAL A 217 10.18 35.92 12.92
C VAL A 217 9.16 36.38 11.87
N LYS A 218 9.61 37.01 10.77
CA LYS A 218 8.73 37.37 9.64
C LYS A 218 8.00 36.15 9.06
N MET A 219 8.69 35.02 8.91
CA MET A 219 8.06 33.78 8.43
C MET A 219 7.09 33.20 9.47
N ALA A 220 7.37 33.32 10.76
CA ALA A 220 6.50 32.83 11.84
C ALA A 220 5.14 33.55 11.88
N PHE A 221 5.12 34.79 11.40
CA PHE A 221 3.95 35.66 11.25
C PHE A 221 3.48 35.79 9.79
N ALA A 222 4.02 34.99 8.85
CA ALA A 222 3.58 35.04 7.47
C ALA A 222 2.07 34.70 7.37
N GLY A 223 1.32 35.53 6.66
CA GLY A 223 -0.15 35.42 6.58
C GLY A 223 -0.92 36.06 7.75
N THR A 224 -0.22 36.61 8.75
CA THR A 224 -0.83 37.50 9.73
C THR A 224 -0.57 38.95 9.34
N ASN A 225 -1.49 39.88 9.64
CA ASN A 225 -1.37 41.31 9.32
C ASN A 225 -0.32 42.04 10.21
N ILE A 226 0.74 41.35 10.63
CA ILE A 226 1.75 41.84 11.57
C ILE A 226 3.02 42.16 10.77
N SER A 227 3.36 43.44 10.68
CA SER A 227 4.60 43.93 10.09
C SER A 227 5.65 44.19 11.17
N LEU A 228 6.93 43.96 10.85
CA LEU A 228 8.07 44.30 11.71
C LEU A 228 8.74 45.58 11.17
N PRO A 229 9.06 46.58 12.02
CA PRO A 229 8.90 46.66 13.48
C PRO A 229 7.58 47.35 13.90
N GLN A 230 6.87 46.79 14.88
CA GLN A 230 5.69 47.39 15.52
C GLN A 230 5.93 47.53 17.03
N PRO A 231 5.35 48.56 17.70
CA PRO A 231 5.53 48.76 19.15
C PRO A 231 4.97 47.58 19.97
N ASP A 232 3.88 46.96 19.53
CA ASP A 232 3.21 45.85 20.24
C ASP A 232 3.80 44.47 19.95
N ILE A 233 4.97 44.41 19.32
CA ILE A 233 5.54 43.13 18.86
C ILE A 233 5.82 42.17 20.01
N THR A 234 6.22 42.69 21.17
CA THR A 234 6.50 41.89 22.37
C THR A 234 5.26 41.15 22.85
N GLN A 235 4.09 41.81 22.82
CA GLN A 235 2.83 41.19 23.21
C GLN A 235 2.38 40.14 22.19
N LYS A 236 2.49 40.45 20.89
CA LYS A 236 2.18 39.51 19.79
C LYS A 236 3.08 38.28 19.78
N LEU A 237 4.36 38.45 20.14
CA LEU A 237 5.31 37.35 20.31
C LEU A 237 4.89 36.42 21.46
N THR A 238 4.47 36.98 22.59
CA THR A 238 4.01 36.19 23.74
C THR A 238 2.78 35.37 23.38
N VAL A 239 1.75 35.98 22.78
CA VAL A 239 0.56 35.26 22.30
C VAL A 239 0.95 34.12 21.34
N ARG A 240 1.87 34.40 20.41
CA ARG A 240 2.31 33.39 19.43
C ARG A 240 3.10 32.24 20.08
N ILE A 241 3.88 32.52 21.12
CA ILE A 241 4.60 31.50 21.89
C ILE A 241 3.59 30.63 22.66
N ASP A 242 2.59 31.25 23.28
CA ASP A 242 1.56 30.55 24.05
C ASP A 242 0.70 29.64 23.14
N ASP A 243 0.31 30.11 21.96
CA ASP A 243 -0.36 29.30 20.94
C ASP A 243 0.43 28.04 20.56
N LEU A 244 1.76 28.19 20.41
CA LEU A 244 2.64 27.07 20.05
C LEU A 244 2.82 26.10 21.22
N ASN A 245 2.89 26.61 22.45
CA ASN A 245 2.92 25.78 23.65
C ASN A 245 1.62 24.98 23.80
N GLN A 246 0.46 25.61 23.60
CA GLN A 246 -0.83 24.92 23.64
C GLN A 246 -0.92 23.82 22.58
N LYS A 247 -0.42 24.07 21.36
CA LYS A 247 -0.38 23.07 20.28
C LYS A 247 0.58 21.90 20.50
N ILE A 248 1.58 22.05 21.36
CA ILE A 248 2.49 20.96 21.75
C ILE A 248 1.87 20.12 22.86
N ALA A 249 1.05 20.72 23.72
CA ALA A 249 0.42 20.07 24.86
C ALA A 249 -0.85 19.28 24.52
N ALA A 250 -1.54 19.63 23.43
CA ALA A 250 -2.71 18.94 22.89
C ALA A 250 -2.33 17.73 22.01
#